data_AF-A0A495IVE0-F1
#
_entry.id   AF-A0A495IVE0-F1
#
_cell.length_a   1.000
_cell.length_b   1.000
_cell.length_c   1.000
_cell.angle_alpha   90.00
_cell.angle_beta   90.00
_cell.angle_gamma   90.00
#
_symmetry.space_group_name_H-M   'P 1'
#
loop_
_entity.id
_entity.type
_entity.pdbx_description
1 polymer ?
#
loop_
_entity_poly.entity_id
_entity_poly.type
_entity_poly.pdbx_seq_one_letter_code
_entity_poly.pdbx_strand_id
1 'polypeptide(L)'
;MRQNIHRHYTPDFAVLLDNGTCFITEVKHSYNDMLDGRVHEKLEAMIKFCENSGMGLLLTNGRHSVNYLRNYPYRRDVEAVIQNKLDEGNGETISFAEFKKIKDKYNLKTVEFLAMVFKNNWGYYSFPFNLTLKSQYSLFRKKVINRLK
;
A
#
# COMPACT_ATOMS: atom_id res chain seq x y z
N MET A 1 -24.73 -8.51 16.63
CA MET A 1 -24.27 -9.56 15.69
C MET A 1 -24.20 -8.96 14.28
N ARG A 2 -23.00 -8.81 13.70
CA ARG A 2 -22.89 -8.46 12.27
C ARG A 2 -23.05 -9.76 11.47
N GLN A 3 -24.04 -9.81 10.59
CA GLN A 3 -24.20 -10.95 9.69
C GLN A 3 -22.93 -11.09 8.83
N ASN A 4 -22.38 -12.30 8.73
CA ASN A 4 -21.28 -12.63 7.83
C ASN A 4 -21.78 -12.58 6.37
N ILE A 5 -21.80 -11.37 5.80
CA ILE A 5 -22.03 -11.21 4.36
C ILE A 5 -20.76 -11.69 3.66
N HIS A 6 -20.78 -12.92 3.15
CA HIS A 6 -19.76 -13.40 2.21
C HIS A 6 -19.88 -12.59 0.93
N ARG A 7 -18.98 -11.63 0.75
CA ARG A 7 -18.87 -10.88 -0.51
C ARG A 7 -17.97 -11.67 -1.46
N HIS A 8 -18.50 -12.01 -2.63
CA HIS A 8 -17.66 -12.49 -3.73
C HIS A 8 -16.79 -11.34 -4.21
N TYR A 9 -15.49 -11.58 -4.26
CA TYR A 9 -14.52 -10.66 -4.81
C TYR A 9 -14.26 -11.02 -6.27
N THR A 10 -14.41 -10.06 -7.17
CA THR A 10 -14.10 -10.23 -8.60
C THR A 10 -12.94 -9.30 -8.94
N PRO A 11 -11.82 -9.81 -9.49
CA PRO A 11 -10.73 -8.96 -9.93
C PRO A 11 -11.11 -8.13 -11.15
N ASP A 12 -10.36 -7.05 -11.40
CA ASP A 12 -10.63 -6.20 -12.57
C ASP A 12 -10.37 -6.96 -13.89
N PHE A 13 -9.27 -7.70 -13.97
CA PHE A 13 -8.94 -8.52 -15.13
C PHE A 13 -8.22 -9.81 -14.75
N ALA A 14 -8.42 -10.85 -15.56
CA ALA A 14 -7.51 -11.99 -15.68
C ALA A 14 -6.86 -11.93 -17.07
N VAL A 15 -5.54 -12.03 -17.13
CA VAL A 15 -4.77 -11.93 -18.36
C VAL A 15 -4.09 -13.27 -18.63
N LEU A 16 -4.45 -13.91 -19.74
CA LEU A 16 -3.80 -15.10 -20.24
C LEU A 16 -2.82 -14.71 -21.34
N LEU A 17 -1.56 -15.12 -21.19
CA LEU A 17 -0.52 -14.93 -22.20
C LEU A 17 -0.47 -16.13 -23.15
N ASP A 18 0.05 -15.92 -24.36
CA ASP A 18 0.14 -16.97 -25.40
C ASP A 18 0.98 -18.18 -24.98
N ASN A 19 1.88 -18.00 -24.00
CA ASN A 19 2.67 -19.08 -23.41
C ASN A 19 1.91 -19.90 -22.35
N GLY A 20 0.61 -19.66 -22.18
CA GLY A 20 -0.25 -20.34 -21.21
C GLY A 20 -0.14 -19.83 -19.77
N THR A 21 0.71 -18.83 -19.50
CA THR A 21 0.79 -18.22 -18.16
C THR A 21 -0.34 -17.23 -17.94
N CYS A 22 -0.86 -17.18 -16.70
CA CYS A 22 -1.97 -16.31 -16.34
C CYS A 22 -1.60 -15.42 -15.14
N PHE A 23 -2.08 -14.18 -15.15
CA PHE A 23 -2.01 -13.31 -13.98
C PHE A 23 -3.29 -12.51 -13.78
N ILE A 24 -3.60 -12.27 -12.51
CA ILE A 24 -4.69 -11.41 -12.09
C ILE A 24 -4.20 -9.97 -12.03
N THR A 25 -5.01 -9.03 -12.51
CA THR A 25 -4.71 -7.61 -12.48
C THR A 25 -5.71 -6.84 -11.64
N GLU A 26 -5.17 -5.98 -10.78
CA GLU A 26 -5.89 -5.02 -9.96
C GLU A 26 -5.48 -3.61 -10.35
N VAL A 27 -6.46 -2.84 -10.81
CA VAL A 27 -6.31 -1.45 -11.21
C VAL A 27 -6.88 -0.56 -10.10
N LYS A 28 -6.09 0.44 -9.70
CA LYS A 28 -6.51 1.47 -8.74
C LYS A 28 -6.28 2.86 -9.31
N HIS A 29 -7.03 3.86 -8.89
CA HIS A 29 -6.95 5.18 -9.52
C HIS A 29 -5.63 5.91 -9.22
N SER A 30 -5.03 5.66 -8.07
CA SER A 30 -3.83 6.38 -7.62
C SER A 30 -2.90 5.52 -6.76
N TYR A 31 -1.65 5.97 -6.59
CA TYR A 31 -0.74 5.37 -5.60
C TYR A 31 -1.29 5.45 -4.17
N ASN A 32 -2.12 6.44 -3.89
CA ASN A 32 -2.78 6.58 -2.60
C ASN A 32 -3.67 5.37 -2.31
N ASP A 33 -4.45 4.96 -3.31
CA ASP A 33 -5.34 3.81 -3.22
C ASP A 33 -4.55 2.50 -3.17
N MET A 34 -3.47 2.41 -3.95
CA MET A 34 -2.61 1.22 -3.99
C MET A 34 -1.88 0.96 -2.66
N LEU A 35 -1.63 2.01 -1.87
CA LEU A 35 -0.98 1.91 -0.55
C LEU A 35 -1.96 1.86 0.63
N ASP A 36 -3.26 1.96 0.37
CA ASP A 36 -4.26 1.91 1.42
C ASP A 36 -4.35 0.51 2.03
N GLY A 37 -4.32 0.42 3.36
CA GLY A 37 -4.37 -0.84 4.10
C GLY A 37 -5.58 -1.71 3.74
N ARG A 38 -6.73 -1.11 3.43
CA ARG A 38 -7.93 -1.87 3.03
C ARG A 38 -7.78 -2.52 1.65
N VAL A 39 -6.96 -1.93 0.77
CA VAL A 39 -6.59 -2.54 -0.50
C VAL A 39 -5.61 -3.67 -0.25
N HIS A 40 -4.63 -3.48 0.64
CA HIS A 40 -3.69 -4.53 1.03
C HIS A 40 -4.40 -5.77 1.60
N GLU A 41 -5.42 -5.59 2.44
CA GLU A 41 -6.24 -6.69 2.99
C GLU A 41 -6.82 -7.59 1.89
N LYS A 42 -7.46 -6.97 0.91
CA LYS A 42 -8.06 -7.68 -0.23
C LYS A 42 -6.98 -8.35 -1.08
N LEU A 43 -5.86 -7.67 -1.27
CA LEU A 43 -4.73 -8.21 -2.03
C LEU A 43 -4.05 -9.38 -1.33
N GLU A 44 -4.02 -9.45 0.00
CA GLU A 44 -3.49 -10.65 0.68
C GLU A 44 -4.32 -11.90 0.39
N ALA A 45 -5.64 -11.77 0.31
CA ALA A 45 -6.51 -12.86 -0.14
C ALA A 45 -6.22 -13.22 -1.61
N MET A 46 -6.06 -12.22 -2.48
CA MET A 46 -5.74 -12.43 -3.89
C MET A 46 -4.36 -13.08 -4.09
N ILE A 47 -3.35 -12.67 -3.31
CA ILE A 47 -2.02 -13.27 -3.33
C ILE A 47 -2.11 -14.76 -3.02
N LYS A 48 -2.83 -15.15 -1.96
CA LYS A 48 -3.02 -16.56 -1.60
C LYS A 48 -3.72 -17.34 -2.71
N PHE A 49 -4.76 -16.76 -3.31
CA PHE A 49 -5.44 -17.36 -4.45
C PHE A 49 -4.49 -17.59 -5.63
N CYS A 50 -3.76 -16.55 -6.04
CA CYS A 50 -2.81 -16.62 -7.15
C CYS A 50 -1.71 -17.66 -6.89
N GLU A 51 -1.18 -17.74 -5.67
CA GLU A 51 -0.17 -18.74 -5.29
C GLU A 51 -0.71 -20.17 -5.39
N ASN A 52 -1.94 -20.41 -4.91
CA ASN A 52 -2.57 -21.73 -4.98
C ASN A 52 -2.92 -22.15 -6.41
N SER A 53 -3.18 -21.18 -7.29
CA SER A 53 -3.57 -21.43 -8.69
C SER A 53 -2.41 -21.33 -9.69
N GLY A 54 -1.18 -21.08 -9.22
CA GLY A 54 -0.02 -20.90 -10.10
C GLY A 54 -0.08 -19.63 -10.96
N MET A 55 -0.85 -18.64 -10.55
CA MET A 55 -1.04 -17.38 -11.28
C MET A 55 -0.14 -16.26 -10.75
N GLY A 56 0.17 -15.29 -11.61
CA GLY A 56 0.78 -14.03 -11.22
C GLY A 56 -0.24 -13.03 -10.65
N LEU A 57 0.27 -11.95 -10.06
CA LEU A 57 -0.54 -10.81 -9.61
C LEU A 57 0.13 -9.50 -10.03
N LEU A 58 -0.65 -8.60 -10.62
CA LEU A 58 -0.26 -7.25 -11.00
C LEU A 58 -1.16 -6.22 -10.30
N LEU A 59 -0.57 -5.34 -9.49
CA LEU A 59 -1.23 -4.16 -8.95
C LEU A 59 -0.71 -2.92 -9.70
N THR A 60 -1.62 -2.18 -10.36
CA THR A 60 -1.27 -1.04 -11.23
C THR A 60 -2.27 0.10 -11.09
N ASN A 61 -1.89 1.31 -11.52
CA ASN A 61 -2.82 2.41 -11.77
C ASN A 61 -3.16 2.59 -13.27
N GLY A 62 -2.90 1.57 -14.07
CA GLY A 62 -3.05 1.59 -15.53
C GLY A 62 -1.86 2.18 -16.27
N ARG A 63 -0.98 2.94 -15.59
CA ARG A 63 0.26 3.50 -16.17
C ARG A 63 1.52 2.97 -15.50
N HIS A 64 1.46 2.76 -14.20
CA HIS A 64 2.60 2.40 -13.39
C HIS A 64 2.19 1.42 -12.28
N SER A 65 3.13 0.53 -11.93
CA SER A 65 3.03 -0.28 -10.71
C SER A 65 3.55 0.48 -9.49
N VAL A 66 3.33 -0.07 -8.29
CA VAL A 66 3.89 0.47 -7.04
C VAL A 66 5.42 0.57 -7.04
N ASN A 67 6.11 -0.12 -7.96
CA ASN A 67 7.57 -0.09 -8.06
C ASN A 67 8.12 1.31 -8.34
N TYR A 68 7.33 2.21 -8.93
CA TYR A 68 7.72 3.61 -9.07
C TYR A 68 8.11 4.25 -7.73
N LEU A 69 7.36 3.95 -6.66
CA LEU A 69 7.60 4.49 -5.31
C LEU A 69 8.89 3.97 -4.67
N ARG A 70 9.34 2.78 -5.07
CA ARG A 70 10.60 2.18 -4.58
C ARG A 70 11.81 3.06 -4.89
N ASN A 71 11.84 3.61 -6.10
CA ASN A 71 12.97 4.37 -6.59
C ASN A 71 12.76 5.89 -6.47
N TYR A 72 11.56 6.32 -6.09
CA TYR A 72 11.26 7.73 -5.95
C TYR A 72 12.09 8.36 -4.82
N PRO A 73 12.85 9.45 -5.08
CA PRO A 73 13.62 10.15 -4.07
C PRO A 73 12.69 10.95 -3.14
N TYR A 74 13.05 11.03 -1.87
CA TYR A 74 12.33 11.84 -0.90
C TYR A 74 13.28 12.42 0.15
N ARG A 75 12.81 13.48 0.80
CA ARG A 75 13.51 14.19 1.87
C ARG A 75 13.58 13.39 3.17
N ARG A 76 14.80 13.02 3.58
CA ARG A 76 15.08 12.20 4.77
C ARG A 76 14.84 12.94 6.08
N ASP A 77 15.03 14.26 6.09
CA ASP A 77 14.70 15.13 7.21
C ASP A 77 13.20 15.10 7.53
N VAL A 78 12.33 15.10 6.52
CA VAL A 78 10.88 15.00 6.71
C VAL A 78 10.46 13.58 7.12
N GLU A 79 11.10 12.54 6.55
CA GLU A 79 10.89 11.16 6.98
C GLU A 79 11.20 10.99 8.47
N ALA A 80 12.33 11.52 8.95
CA ALA A 80 12.71 11.45 10.35
C ALA A 80 11.68 12.14 11.27
N VAL A 81 11.10 13.27 10.85
CA VAL A 81 10.03 13.94 11.61
C VAL A 81 8.78 13.07 11.75
N ILE A 82 8.38 12.39 10.67
CA ILE A 82 7.22 11.49 10.69
C ILE A 82 7.54 10.24 11.52
N GLN A 83 8.72 9.66 11.34
CA GLN A 83 9.19 8.49 12.08
C GLN A 83 9.24 8.75 13.59
N ASN A 84 9.87 9.85 14.02
CA ASN A 84 9.94 10.23 15.43
C ASN A 84 8.55 10.41 16.04
N LYS A 85 7.60 11.00 15.30
CA LYS A 85 6.22 11.11 15.78
C LYS A 85 5.52 9.76 15.94
N LEU A 86 5.76 8.81 15.05
CA LEU A 86 5.23 7.45 15.17
C LEU A 86 5.87 6.69 16.35
N ASP A 87 7.14 6.99 16.67
CA ASP A 87 7.88 6.36 17.77
C ASP A 87 7.54 6.97 19.13
N GLU A 88 7.48 8.30 19.25
CA GLU A 88 7.14 9.04 20.48
C GLU A 88 5.75 8.69 21.02
N GLY A 89 4.82 8.38 20.12
CA GLY A 89 3.47 7.96 20.47
C GLY A 89 3.36 6.52 20.99
N ASN A 90 4.45 5.79 21.27
CA ASN A 90 4.44 4.36 21.58
C ASN A 90 3.69 3.51 20.52
N GLY A 91 3.74 3.92 19.24
CA GLY A 91 2.97 3.31 18.15
C GLY A 91 1.56 3.88 17.95
N GLU A 92 1.25 5.03 18.57
CA GLU A 92 0.06 5.82 18.25
C GLU A 92 0.02 6.25 16.78
N THR A 93 -1.20 6.52 16.33
CA THR A 93 -1.51 6.84 14.94
C THR A 93 -1.36 8.34 14.70
N ILE A 94 -0.64 8.74 13.65
CA ILE A 94 -0.68 10.13 13.19
C ILE A 94 -2.04 10.38 12.55
N SER A 95 -2.79 11.32 13.13
CA SER A 95 -4.09 11.76 12.61
C SER A 95 -3.95 12.65 11.37
N PHE A 96 -5.07 12.88 10.67
CA PHE A 96 -5.09 13.80 9.52
C PHE A 96 -4.61 15.20 9.88
N ALA A 97 -5.06 15.73 11.03
CA ALA A 97 -4.75 17.10 11.45
C ALA A 97 -3.24 17.28 11.70
N GLU A 98 -2.60 16.29 12.31
CA GLU A 98 -1.16 16.30 12.55
C GLU A 98 -0.37 16.12 11.25
N PHE A 99 -0.77 15.17 10.41
CA PHE A 99 -0.16 14.99 9.10
C PHE A 99 -0.26 16.25 8.25
N LYS A 100 -1.42 16.94 8.28
CA LYS A 100 -1.61 18.20 7.56
C LYS A 100 -0.64 19.27 8.04
N LYS A 101 -0.42 19.42 9.35
CA LYS A 101 0.58 20.36 9.90
C LYS A 101 1.99 20.06 9.39
N ILE A 102 2.39 18.79 9.33
CA ILE A 102 3.70 18.39 8.79
C ILE A 102 3.74 18.70 7.29
N LYS A 103 2.70 18.32 6.55
CA LYS A 103 2.61 18.54 5.11
C LYS A 103 2.75 20.01 4.75
N ASP A 104 2.03 20.88 5.46
CA ASP A 104 2.03 22.32 5.21
C ASP A 104 3.38 22.94 5.63
N LYS A 105 3.91 22.59 6.81
CA LYS A 105 5.21 23.09 7.30
C LYS A 105 6.37 22.77 6.37
N TYR A 106 6.40 21.57 5.80
CA TYR A 106 7.50 21.11 4.96
C TYR A 106 7.20 21.18 3.45
N ASN A 107 6.04 21.72 3.05
CA ASN A 107 5.54 21.68 1.67
C ASN A 107 5.70 20.27 1.06
N LEU A 108 5.23 19.24 1.78
CA LEU A 108 5.46 17.84 1.44
C LEU A 108 4.62 17.42 0.24
N LYS A 109 5.28 16.96 -0.83
CA LYS A 109 4.59 16.40 -1.99
C LYS A 109 3.99 15.03 -1.63
N THR A 110 2.77 14.77 -2.08
CA THR A 110 2.08 13.50 -1.81
C THR A 110 2.89 12.29 -2.25
N VAL A 111 3.57 12.35 -3.40
CA VAL A 111 4.39 11.24 -3.91
C VAL A 111 5.64 10.99 -3.04
N GLU A 112 6.25 12.03 -2.45
CA GLU A 112 7.35 11.86 -1.49
C GLU A 112 6.84 11.12 -0.25
N PHE A 113 5.70 11.56 0.29
CA PHE A 113 5.06 10.90 1.43
C PHE A 113 4.74 9.42 1.15
N LEU A 114 4.11 9.12 0.02
CA LEU A 114 3.77 7.74 -0.36
C LEU A 114 5.02 6.87 -0.56
N ALA A 115 6.14 7.44 -1.05
CA ALA A 115 7.41 6.74 -1.12
C ALA A 115 7.98 6.43 0.28
N MET A 116 7.84 7.34 1.25
CA MET A 116 8.20 7.08 2.65
C MET A 116 7.35 5.94 3.24
N VAL A 117 6.02 5.99 3.06
CA VAL A 117 5.09 4.93 3.50
C VAL A 117 5.46 3.57 2.90
N PHE A 118 5.78 3.56 1.61
CA PHE A 118 6.17 2.35 0.90
C PHE A 118 7.47 1.75 1.47
N LYS A 119 8.52 2.57 1.63
CA LYS A 119 9.86 2.10 2.01
C LYS A 119 10.01 1.77 3.49
N ASN A 120 9.29 2.47 4.37
CA ASN A 120 9.35 2.24 5.83
C ASN A 120 8.33 1.23 6.35
N ASN A 121 7.55 0.61 5.47
CA ASN A 121 6.52 -0.36 5.86
C ASN A 121 5.45 0.21 6.81
N TRP A 122 5.21 1.53 6.78
CA TRP A 122 4.19 2.19 7.59
C TRP A 122 2.78 1.76 7.15
N GLY A 123 1.88 1.58 8.11
CA GLY A 123 0.47 1.30 7.83
C GLY A 123 -0.24 2.60 7.44
N TYR A 124 -0.82 2.65 6.24
CA TYR A 124 -1.47 3.84 5.71
C TYR A 124 -2.93 3.56 5.38
N TYR A 125 -3.81 4.45 5.81
CA TYR A 125 -5.23 4.45 5.45
C TYR A 125 -5.57 5.86 4.99
N SER A 126 -6.19 5.98 3.81
CA SER A 126 -6.50 7.27 3.22
C SER A 126 -7.75 7.94 3.79
N PHE A 127 -8.75 7.14 4.19
CA PHE A 127 -9.99 7.65 4.77
C PHE A 127 -10.72 6.63 5.65
N PRO A 128 -11.00 6.92 6.95
CA PRO A 128 -10.42 8.03 7.70
C PRO A 128 -8.88 7.93 7.69
N PHE A 129 -8.21 9.08 7.58
CA PHE A 129 -6.75 9.09 7.48
C PHE A 129 -6.14 8.58 8.76
N ASN A 130 -5.28 7.57 8.64
CA ASN A 130 -4.49 7.03 9.74
C ASN A 130 -3.13 6.59 9.20
N LEU A 131 -2.06 6.99 9.89
CA LEU A 131 -0.71 6.51 9.62
C LEU A 131 -0.14 5.85 10.88
N THR A 132 0.31 4.60 10.76
CA THR A 132 0.82 3.79 11.86
C THR A 132 2.24 3.32 11.57
N LEU A 133 3.00 3.02 12.64
CA LEU A 133 4.40 2.62 12.57
C LEU A 133 4.62 1.36 11.71
N LYS A 134 3.67 0.42 11.69
CA LYS A 134 3.77 -0.80 10.88
C LYS A 134 2.44 -1.15 10.24
N SER A 135 2.53 -1.61 8.99
CA SER A 135 1.42 -2.24 8.29
C SER A 135 1.15 -3.63 8.86
N GLN A 136 -0.12 -3.92 9.16
CA GLN A 136 -0.56 -5.26 9.60
C GLN A 136 -0.56 -6.31 8.47
N TYR A 137 -0.53 -5.87 7.21
CA TYR A 137 -0.63 -6.72 6.01
C TYR A 137 0.75 -7.23 5.57
N SER A 138 1.32 -8.12 6.38
CA SER A 138 2.69 -8.62 6.20
C SER A 138 2.90 -9.44 4.92
N LEU A 139 1.90 -10.19 4.43
CA LEU A 139 1.99 -10.97 3.20
C LEU A 139 2.06 -10.05 1.99
N PHE A 140 1.21 -9.03 1.94
CA PHE A 140 1.25 -8.01 0.89
C PHE A 140 2.63 -7.36 0.86
N ARG A 141 3.13 -6.95 2.02
CA ARG A 141 4.45 -6.30 2.13
C ARG A 141 5.57 -7.23 1.68
N LYS A 142 5.55 -8.49 2.07
CA LYS A 142 6.53 -9.49 1.63
C LYS A 142 6.51 -9.70 0.12
N LYS A 143 5.33 -9.86 -0.47
CA LYS A 143 5.16 -10.33 -1.86
C LYS A 143 5.10 -9.23 -2.90
N VAL A 144 4.67 -8.02 -2.53
CA VAL A 144 4.54 -6.89 -3.46
C VAL A 144 5.64 -5.86 -3.21
N ILE A 145 5.92 -5.53 -1.95
CA ILE A 145 6.92 -4.50 -1.61
C ILE A 145 8.32 -5.09 -1.47
N ASN A 146 8.51 -6.26 -0.87
CA ASN A 146 9.84 -6.81 -0.60
C ASN A 146 10.27 -7.89 -1.60
N ARG A 147 9.61 -7.98 -2.76
CA ARG A 147 9.79 -9.08 -3.74
C ARG A 147 11.21 -9.24 -4.30
N LEU A 148 12.13 -8.32 -4.02
CA LEU A 148 13.51 -8.27 -4.53
C LEU A 148 14.48 -7.69 -3.48
N LYS A 149 14.50 -8.24 -2.26
CA LYS A 149 15.68 -8.12 -1.39
C LYS A 149 16.56 -9.33 -1.58
#